data_AF-A0A7G9R2W6-F1
#
_entry.id   AF-A0A7G9R2W6-F1
#
_cell.length_a   1.000
_cell.length_b   1.000
_cell.length_c   1.000
_cell.angle_alpha   90.00
_cell.angle_beta   90.00
_cell.angle_gamma   90.00
#
_symmetry.space_group_name_H-M   'P 1'
#
loop_
_entity.id
_entity.type
_entity.pdbx_description
1 polymer ?
#
loop_
_entity_poly.entity_id
_entity_poly.type
_entity_poly.pdbx_seq_one_letter_code
_entity_poly.pdbx_strand_id
1 'polypeptide(L)'
;MVWLHADDEDLLANPSTAQEPVWPAWTGPGLVVATLALLAFAVARGRRLGRLVPEPLPVVVRAVETTESRAELYRAAADHARAAAVLRQASSRRLARRLGLAPGVDADALLAAVAAATGTDPPEVAALLHGPAPADEAALVTLARQLTHLEEKVRTP
;
A
#
# COMPACT_ATOMS: atom_id res chain seq x y z
N MET A 1 -11.21 -34.90 -63.83
CA MET A 1 -10.88 -34.95 -62.38
C MET A 1 -9.43 -34.54 -62.24
N VAL A 2 -9.18 -33.27 -61.91
CA VAL A 2 -7.82 -32.77 -61.67
C VAL A 2 -7.59 -32.91 -60.18
N TRP A 3 -6.68 -33.80 -59.80
CA TRP A 3 -6.22 -33.92 -58.41
C TRP A 3 -5.25 -32.78 -58.12
N LEU A 4 -5.50 -32.06 -57.03
CA LEU A 4 -4.58 -31.06 -56.49
C LEU A 4 -3.35 -31.81 -55.94
N HIS A 5 -2.16 -31.52 -56.48
CA HIS A 5 -0.90 -31.86 -55.82
C HIS A 5 -0.55 -30.70 -54.90
N ALA A 6 -0.53 -30.95 -53.59
CA ALA A 6 0.04 -30.01 -52.64
C ALA A 6 1.56 -30.21 -52.67
N ASP A 7 2.29 -29.24 -53.23
CA ASP A 7 3.75 -29.22 -53.19
C ASP A 7 4.23 -28.74 -51.81
N ASP A 8 5.42 -29.19 -51.39
CA ASP A 8 6.03 -28.84 -50.10
C ASP A 8 6.27 -27.31 -49.93
N GLU A 9 6.23 -26.56 -51.04
CA GLU A 9 6.33 -25.10 -51.07
C GLU A 9 5.09 -24.44 -50.41
N ASP A 10 3.91 -25.06 -50.48
CA ASP A 10 2.67 -24.58 -49.83
C ASP A 10 2.67 -24.81 -48.32
N LEU A 11 3.46 -25.78 -47.83
CA LEU A 11 3.66 -26.01 -46.39
C LEU A 11 4.66 -25.01 -45.78
N LEU A 12 5.57 -24.45 -46.59
CA LEU A 12 6.50 -23.39 -46.21
C LEU A 12 5.96 -21.99 -46.45
N ALA A 13 4.97 -21.85 -47.33
CA ALA A 13 4.15 -20.66 -47.49
C ALA A 13 3.30 -20.49 -46.23
N ASN A 14 3.92 -20.02 -45.15
CA ASN A 14 3.27 -19.80 -43.88
C ASN A 14 2.22 -18.67 -44.03
N PRO A 15 0.90 -18.97 -44.10
CA PRO A 15 -0.12 -17.94 -44.22
C PRO A 15 -0.27 -17.11 -42.94
N SER A 16 0.47 -17.42 -41.87
CA SER A 16 0.43 -16.66 -40.61
C SER A 16 1.17 -15.32 -40.65
N THR A 17 1.83 -14.96 -41.76
CA THR A 17 2.54 -13.67 -41.87
C THR A 17 1.65 -12.48 -42.24
N ALA A 18 0.37 -12.70 -42.58
CA ALA A 18 -0.59 -11.65 -42.93
C ALA A 18 -1.81 -11.59 -41.99
N GLN A 19 -1.66 -12.01 -40.73
CA GLN A 19 -2.67 -11.75 -39.72
C GLN A 19 -2.51 -10.31 -39.23
N GLU A 20 -3.31 -9.40 -39.79
CA GLU A 20 -3.43 -8.05 -39.24
C GLU A 20 -3.70 -8.17 -37.73
N PRO A 21 -2.90 -7.51 -36.88
CA PRO A 21 -3.07 -7.64 -35.44
C PRO A 21 -4.46 -7.14 -35.07
N VAL A 22 -5.33 -8.07 -34.66
CA VAL A 22 -6.71 -7.79 -34.20
C VAL A 22 -6.73 -6.94 -32.92
N TRP A 23 -5.55 -6.62 -32.38
CA TRP A 23 -5.34 -5.94 -31.11
C TRP A 23 -4.73 -4.56 -31.32
N PRO A 24 -5.21 -3.53 -30.60
CA PRO A 24 -4.63 -2.20 -30.66
C PRO A 24 -3.12 -2.21 -30.33
N ALA A 25 -2.34 -1.36 -31.01
CA ALA A 25 -0.89 -1.26 -30.81
C ALA A 25 -0.48 -0.91 -29.36
N TRP A 26 -1.39 -0.38 -28.54
CA TRP A 26 -1.14 -0.09 -27.13
C TRP A 26 -1.21 -1.32 -26.21
N THR A 27 -1.70 -2.47 -26.69
CA THR A 27 -1.89 -3.68 -25.87
C THR A 27 -0.56 -4.22 -25.35
N GLY A 28 0.47 -4.26 -26.20
CA GLY A 28 1.82 -4.69 -25.82
C GLY A 28 2.42 -3.86 -24.66
N PRO A 29 2.59 -2.53 -24.82
CA PRO A 29 3.10 -1.70 -23.73
C PRO A 29 2.17 -1.67 -22.51
N GLY A 30 0.84 -1.76 -22.70
CA GLY A 30 -0.13 -1.85 -21.61
C GLY A 30 0.06 -3.11 -20.76
N LEU A 31 0.31 -4.27 -21.38
CA LEU A 31 0.60 -5.51 -20.67
C LEU A 31 1.89 -5.38 -19.84
N VAL A 32 2.95 -4.81 -20.41
CA VAL A 32 4.23 -4.59 -19.72
C VAL A 32 4.04 -3.70 -18.48
N VAL A 33 3.32 -2.58 -18.62
CA VAL A 33 3.02 -1.69 -17.49
C VAL A 33 2.17 -2.39 -16.44
N ALA A 34 1.16 -3.16 -16.84
CA ALA A 34 0.31 -3.92 -15.92
C ALA A 34 1.12 -4.99 -15.16
N THR A 35 2.01 -5.72 -15.83
CA THR A 35 2.89 -6.71 -15.21
C THR A 35 3.87 -6.05 -14.23
N LEU A 36 4.49 -4.93 -14.62
CA LEU A 36 5.38 -4.17 -13.74
C LEU A 36 4.64 -3.61 -12.51
N ALA A 37 3.42 -3.10 -12.70
CA ALA A 37 2.58 -2.63 -11.61
C ALA A 37 2.19 -3.78 -10.65
N LEU A 38 1.84 -4.95 -11.19
CA LEU A 38 1.54 -6.14 -10.40
C LEU A 38 2.77 -6.61 -9.61
N LEU A 39 3.95 -6.65 -10.23
CA LEU A 39 5.21 -7.01 -9.56
C LEU A 39 5.57 -5.99 -8.47
N ALA A 40 5.49 -4.70 -8.77
CA ALA A 40 5.73 -3.64 -7.80
C ALA A 40 4.73 -3.74 -6.62
N PHE A 41 3.46 -4.02 -6.91
CA PHE A 41 2.44 -4.25 -5.89
C PHE A 41 2.73 -5.49 -5.05
N ALA A 42 3.11 -6.61 -5.68
CA ALA A 42 3.50 -7.85 -4.99
C ALA A 42 4.74 -7.64 -4.11
N VAL A 43 5.75 -6.91 -4.59
CA VAL A 43 6.94 -6.54 -3.81
C VAL A 43 6.57 -5.61 -2.65
N ALA A 44 5.71 -4.62 -2.87
CA ALA A 44 5.24 -3.72 -1.82
C ALA A 44 4.43 -4.47 -0.75
N ARG A 45 3.65 -5.48 -1.15
CA ARG A 45 2.86 -6.35 -0.26
C ARG A 45 3.76 -7.35 0.47
N GLY A 46 4.75 -7.94 -0.20
CA GLY A 46 5.72 -8.88 0.35
C GLY A 46 6.70 -8.23 1.33
N ARG A 47 7.19 -7.02 1.02
CA ARG A 47 7.98 -6.21 1.98
C ARG A 47 7.17 -5.79 3.20
N ARG A 48 5.85 -5.72 3.09
CA ARG A 48 4.94 -5.49 4.22
C ARG A 48 4.67 -6.74 5.06
N LEU A 49 5.09 -7.93 4.62
CA LEU A 49 4.80 -9.21 5.30
C LEU A 49 6.00 -10.10 5.64
N GLY A 50 7.26 -9.79 5.24
CA GLY A 50 8.30 -10.80 5.42
C GLY A 50 9.75 -10.32 5.47
N ARG A 51 10.21 -9.98 6.68
CA ARG A 51 11.24 -10.83 7.29
C ARG A 51 10.61 -11.36 8.57
N LEU A 52 9.96 -12.52 8.47
CA LEU A 52 9.60 -13.31 9.64
C LEU A 52 10.95 -13.74 10.22
N VAL A 53 11.45 -12.97 11.19
CA VAL A 53 12.64 -13.33 11.94
C VAL A 53 12.25 -14.55 12.76
N PRO A 54 12.82 -15.74 12.53
CA PRO A 54 12.68 -16.82 13.48
C PRO A 54 13.58 -16.46 14.66
N GLU A 55 13.05 -15.69 15.61
CA GLU A 55 13.80 -15.40 16.83
C GLU A 55 13.71 -16.64 17.74
N PRO A 56 14.85 -17.21 18.15
CA PRO A 56 14.90 -18.51 18.81
C PRO A 56 14.27 -18.42 20.21
N LEU A 57 13.44 -19.41 20.57
CA LEU A 57 12.83 -19.55 21.89
C LEU A 57 13.88 -19.45 23.00
N PRO A 58 13.82 -18.47 23.91
CA PRO A 58 14.42 -18.59 25.21
C PRO A 58 13.40 -19.27 26.12
N VAL A 59 13.71 -20.52 26.46
CA VAL A 59 13.15 -21.21 27.60
C VAL A 59 13.32 -20.32 28.84
N VAL A 60 12.23 -19.78 29.38
CA VAL A 60 12.19 -19.34 30.77
C VAL A 60 10.94 -19.92 31.41
N VAL A 61 11.12 -21.13 31.92
CA VAL A 61 10.27 -21.69 32.95
C VAL A 61 10.63 -20.98 34.26
N ARG A 62 9.72 -20.21 34.86
CA ARG A 62 9.46 -20.18 36.32
C ARG A 62 8.45 -19.10 36.73
N ALA A 63 7.26 -19.58 37.09
CA ALA A 63 6.67 -19.44 38.43
C ALA A 63 6.84 -18.10 39.17
N VAL A 64 6.33 -16.99 38.61
CA VAL A 64 6.00 -15.78 39.42
C VAL A 64 4.67 -15.18 38.97
N GLU A 65 3.65 -16.02 39.15
CA GLU A 65 2.22 -15.88 38.86
C GLU A 65 1.49 -14.75 39.64
N THR A 66 2.14 -13.66 40.09
CA THR A 66 1.38 -12.61 40.83
C THR A 66 1.89 -11.17 40.70
N THR A 67 2.82 -10.87 39.78
CA THR A 67 3.31 -9.49 39.59
C THR A 67 3.55 -9.11 38.12
N GLU A 68 2.90 -9.80 37.19
CA GLU A 68 3.25 -9.72 35.76
C GLU A 68 2.15 -9.12 34.86
N SER A 69 1.03 -8.63 35.39
CA SER A 69 -0.04 -8.11 34.52
C SER A 69 0.27 -6.73 33.90
N ARG A 70 1.25 -5.98 34.41
CA ARG A 70 1.54 -4.62 33.91
C ARG A 70 2.53 -4.59 32.75
N ALA A 71 3.48 -5.53 32.72
CA ALA A 71 4.51 -5.60 31.69
C ALA A 71 3.94 -6.05 30.33
N GLU A 72 2.89 -6.87 30.32
CA GLU A 72 2.17 -7.21 29.09
C GLU A 72 1.31 -6.05 28.59
N LEU A 73 0.63 -5.33 29.49
CA LEU A 73 -0.15 -4.13 29.13
C LEU A 73 0.73 -3.02 28.54
N TYR A 74 1.91 -2.77 29.11
CA TYR A 74 2.84 -1.79 28.53
C TYR A 74 3.38 -2.22 27.17
N ARG A 75 3.60 -3.53 26.93
CA ARG A 75 4.02 -4.04 25.62
C ARG A 75 2.93 -3.84 24.56
N ALA A 76 1.69 -4.23 24.87
CA ALA A 76 0.56 -4.04 23.97
C ALA A 76 0.31 -2.55 23.65
N ALA A 77 0.36 -1.68 24.66
CA ALA A 77 0.21 -0.24 24.47
C ALA A 77 1.34 0.36 23.61
N ALA A 78 2.58 -0.11 23.76
CA ALA A 78 3.71 0.34 22.95
C ALA A 78 3.57 -0.08 21.48
N ASP A 79 3.03 -1.27 21.22
CA ASP A 79 2.80 -1.77 19.87
C ASP A 79 1.75 -0.95 19.12
N HIS A 80 0.64 -0.58 19.77
CA HIS A 80 -0.40 0.27 19.17
C HIS A 80 0.12 1.68 18.85
N ALA A 81 0.88 2.28 19.77
CA ALA A 81 1.48 3.60 19.57
C ALA A 81 2.46 3.60 18.38
N ARG A 82 3.29 2.55 18.28
CA ARG A 82 4.21 2.36 17.15
C ARG A 82 3.44 2.17 15.83
N ALA A 83 2.40 1.34 15.82
CA ALA A 83 1.57 1.12 14.64
C ALA A 83 0.91 2.42 14.16
N ALA A 84 0.35 3.22 15.08
CA ALA A 84 -0.25 4.51 14.77
C ALA A 84 0.74 5.50 14.15
N ALA A 85 1.97 5.57 14.69
CA ALA A 85 3.02 6.42 14.15
C ALA A 85 3.40 6.03 12.71
N VAL A 86 3.53 4.73 12.43
CA VAL A 86 3.81 4.21 11.08
C VAL A 86 2.66 4.52 10.10
N LEU A 87 1.41 4.36 10.54
CA LEU A 87 0.23 4.69 9.73
C LEU A 87 0.19 6.18 9.37
N ARG A 88 0.34 7.05 10.37
CA ARG A 88 0.37 8.51 10.19
C ARG A 88 1.49 8.92 9.24
N GLN A 89 2.72 8.46 9.47
CA GLN A 89 3.86 8.78 8.60
C GLN A 89 3.61 8.33 7.15
N ALA A 90 3.03 7.14 6.95
CA ALA A 90 2.71 6.65 5.62
C ALA A 90 1.62 7.47 4.94
N SER A 91 0.58 7.87 5.69
CA SER A 91 -0.51 8.73 5.22
C SER A 91 -0.03 10.13 4.88
N SER A 92 0.75 10.78 5.75
CA SER A 92 1.35 12.11 5.48
C SER A 92 2.18 12.10 4.19
N ARG A 93 2.99 11.05 3.96
CA ARG A 93 3.76 10.89 2.72
C ARG A 93 2.88 10.73 1.49
N ARG A 94 1.74 10.03 1.59
CA ARG A 94 0.79 9.89 0.47
C ARG A 94 0.08 11.21 0.19
N LEU A 95 -0.37 11.91 1.22
CA LEU A 95 -1.01 13.23 1.11
C LEU A 95 -0.06 14.26 0.50
N ALA A 96 1.18 14.36 1.01
CA ALA A 96 2.20 15.27 0.48
C ALA A 96 2.44 15.03 -1.02
N ARG A 97 2.61 13.76 -1.43
CA ARG A 97 2.77 13.42 -2.86
C ARG A 97 1.56 13.79 -3.71
N ARG A 98 0.34 13.59 -3.20
CA ARG A 98 -0.89 13.91 -3.93
C ARG A 98 -1.10 15.42 -4.09
N LEU A 99 -0.71 16.19 -3.08
CA LEU A 99 -0.79 17.65 -3.08
C LEU A 99 0.41 18.33 -3.74
N GLY A 100 1.36 17.56 -4.29
CA GLY A 100 2.55 18.11 -4.97
C GLY A 100 3.58 18.75 -4.03
N LEU A 101 3.54 18.44 -2.73
CA LEU A 101 4.47 18.99 -1.74
C LEU A 101 5.82 18.27 -1.76
N ALA A 102 6.89 19.00 -1.43
CA ALA A 102 8.23 18.44 -1.34
C ALA A 102 8.35 17.35 -0.25
N PRO A 103 9.18 16.31 -0.46
CA PRO A 103 9.48 15.34 0.60
C PRO A 103 10.09 16.03 1.82
N GLY A 104 9.50 15.85 3.00
CA GLY A 104 9.97 16.52 4.23
C GLY A 104 9.45 17.94 4.41
N VAL A 105 8.39 18.32 3.68
CA VAL A 105 7.62 19.55 3.96
C VAL A 105 7.21 19.59 5.44
N ASP A 106 7.19 20.81 5.99
CA ASP A 106 6.79 21.05 7.36
C ASP A 106 5.37 20.51 7.64
N ALA A 107 5.17 20.04 8.87
CA ALA A 107 3.90 19.43 9.29
C ALA A 107 2.74 20.43 9.17
N ASP A 108 2.96 21.69 9.54
CA ASP A 108 1.96 22.75 9.47
C ASP A 108 1.60 23.10 8.02
N ALA A 109 2.59 23.10 7.13
CA ALA A 109 2.35 23.32 5.70
C ALA A 109 1.56 22.16 5.06
N LEU A 110 1.82 20.91 5.46
CA LEU A 110 1.01 19.76 5.05
C LEU A 110 -0.43 19.87 5.57
N LEU A 111 -0.61 20.24 6.84
CA LEU A 111 -1.93 20.41 7.45
C LEU A 111 -2.76 21.48 6.72
N ALA A 112 -2.16 22.64 6.45
CA ALA A 112 -2.82 23.72 5.72
C ALA A 112 -3.24 23.29 4.31
N ALA A 113 -2.36 22.59 3.59
CA ALA A 113 -2.65 22.10 2.24
C ALA A 113 -3.76 21.03 2.23
N VAL A 114 -3.76 20.12 3.21
CA VAL A 114 -4.81 19.10 3.35
C VAL A 114 -6.14 19.75 3.72
N ALA A 115 -6.17 20.68 4.68
CA ALA A 115 -7.38 21.39 5.07
C ALA A 115 -7.98 22.15 3.87
N ALA A 116 -7.15 22.87 3.11
CA ALA A 116 -7.57 23.58 1.90
C ALA A 116 -8.12 22.65 0.81
N ALA A 117 -7.49 21.49 0.60
CA ALA A 117 -7.93 20.52 -0.41
C ALA A 117 -9.20 19.74 -0.02
N THR A 118 -9.47 19.60 1.27
CA THR A 118 -10.54 18.71 1.78
C THR A 118 -11.75 19.48 2.32
N GLY A 119 -11.61 20.79 2.55
CA GLY A 119 -12.60 21.60 3.27
C GLY A 119 -12.82 21.16 4.73
N THR A 120 -11.91 20.34 5.28
CA THR A 120 -11.96 19.85 6.66
C THR A 120 -11.25 20.85 7.58
N ASP A 121 -11.77 21.05 8.79
CA ASP A 121 -11.18 21.98 9.75
C ASP A 121 -9.73 21.62 10.08
N PRO A 122 -8.77 22.58 10.04
CA PRO A 122 -7.37 22.36 10.39
C PRO A 122 -7.13 21.63 11.72
N PRO A 123 -7.83 21.93 12.84
CA PRO A 123 -7.64 21.20 14.09
C PRO A 123 -8.06 19.72 14.01
N GLU A 124 -9.04 19.37 13.19
CA GLU A 124 -9.49 17.99 13.02
C GLU A 124 -8.45 17.16 12.24
N VAL A 125 -7.88 17.75 11.18
CA VAL A 125 -6.77 17.14 10.42
C VAL A 125 -5.53 16.97 11.32
N ALA A 126 -5.24 17.97 12.15
CA ALA A 126 -4.14 17.92 13.10
C ALA A 126 -4.33 16.83 14.15
N ALA A 127 -5.53 16.67 14.70
CA ALA A 127 -5.85 15.58 15.64
C ALA A 127 -5.67 14.20 14.99
N LEU A 128 -5.99 14.07 13.70
CA LEU A 128 -5.83 12.80 12.99
C LEU A 128 -4.35 12.43 12.77
N LEU A 129 -3.56 13.41 12.32
CA LEU A 129 -2.16 13.22 11.94
C LEU A 129 -1.18 13.28 13.12
N HIS A 130 -1.51 14.04 14.16
CA HIS A 130 -0.62 14.33 15.30
C HIS A 130 -1.27 14.09 16.66
N GLY A 131 -2.50 13.56 16.72
CA GLY A 131 -3.20 13.31 17.97
C GLY A 131 -2.57 12.21 18.85
N PRO A 132 -3.19 11.91 20.00
CA PRO A 132 -2.68 10.90 20.92
C PRO A 132 -2.62 9.51 20.27
N ALA A 133 -1.80 8.62 20.84
CA ALA A 133 -1.75 7.22 20.42
C ALA A 133 -3.07 6.51 20.76
N PRO A 134 -3.54 5.58 19.90
CA PRO A 134 -4.72 4.78 20.21
C PRO A 134 -4.46 3.90 21.44
N ALA A 135 -5.43 3.84 22.35
CA ALA A 135 -5.33 3.09 23.58
C ALA A 135 -5.45 1.57 23.36
N ASP A 136 -6.18 1.16 22.32
CA ASP A 136 -6.45 -0.24 21.98
C ASP A 136 -6.45 -0.46 20.46
N GLU A 137 -6.57 -1.73 20.07
CA GLU A 137 -6.61 -2.14 18.68
C GLU A 137 -7.84 -1.57 17.93
N ALA A 138 -8.99 -1.45 18.60
CA ALA A 138 -10.21 -0.90 17.99
C ALA A 138 -10.04 0.58 17.61
N ALA A 139 -9.41 1.38 18.48
CA ALA A 139 -9.05 2.77 18.23
C ALA A 139 -8.00 2.87 17.12
N LEU A 140 -7.05 1.94 17.05
CA LEU A 140 -6.07 1.88 15.95
C LEU A 140 -6.73 1.62 14.59
N VAL A 141 -7.68 0.67 14.53
CA VAL A 141 -8.46 0.40 13.31
C VAL A 141 -9.31 1.60 12.92
N THR A 142 -9.90 2.29 13.89
CA THR A 142 -10.68 3.51 13.67
C THR A 142 -9.81 4.62 13.08
N LEU A 143 -8.62 4.85 13.65
CA LEU A 143 -7.64 5.81 13.13
C LEU A 143 -7.25 5.48 11.69
N ALA A 144 -6.98 4.21 11.38
CA ALA A 144 -6.63 3.78 10.03
C ALA A 144 -7.75 4.07 9.01
N ARG A 145 -9.01 3.83 9.39
CA ARG A 145 -10.19 4.15 8.56
C ARG A 145 -10.33 5.65 8.35
N GLN A 146 -10.20 6.45 9.39
CA GLN A 146 -10.28 7.91 9.28
C GLN A 146 -9.17 8.48 8.38
N LEU A 147 -7.93 7.98 8.50
CA LEU A 147 -6.82 8.37 7.64
C LEU A 147 -7.09 8.01 6.18
N THR A 148 -7.63 6.81 5.93
CA THR A 148 -7.98 6.38 4.58
C THR A 148 -9.08 7.25 4.00
N HIS A 149 -10.12 7.57 4.79
CA HIS A 149 -11.20 8.46 4.37
C HIS A 149 -10.68 9.86 4.02
N LEU A 150 -9.77 10.41 4.83
CA LEU A 150 -9.12 11.69 4.55
C LEU A 150 -8.34 11.65 3.23
N GLU A 151 -7.57 10.59 2.99
CA GLU A 151 -6.85 10.38 1.72
C GLU A 151 -7.80 10.29 0.52
N GLU A 152 -8.98 9.71 0.69
CA GLU A 152 -10.01 9.61 -0.36
C GLU A 152 -10.70 10.94 -0.64
N LYS A 153 -11.02 11.74 0.39
CA LYS A 153 -11.58 13.08 0.17
C LYS A 153 -10.62 13.96 -0.63
N VAL A 154 -9.31 13.88 -0.38
CA VAL A 154 -8.30 14.60 -1.19
C VAL A 154 -8.24 14.11 -2.64
N ARG A 155 -8.67 12.87 -2.93
CA ARG A 155 -8.72 12.31 -4.29
C ARG A 155 -9.93 12.84 -5.07
N THR A 156 -11.05 13.06 -4.40
CA THR A 156 -12.31 13.50 -4.99
C THR A 156 -12.58 14.94 -4.55
N PRO A 157 -11.99 15.95 -5.22
CA PRO A 157 -12.17 17.35 -4.87
C PRO A 157 -13.62 17.81 -5.03
#